data_AF-A0A7J4IVY2-F1
#
_entry.id   AF-A0A7J4IVY2-F1
#
_cell.length_a   1.000
_cell.length_b   1.000
_cell.length_c   1.000
_cell.angle_alpha   90.00
_cell.angle_beta   90.00
_cell.angle_gamma   90.00
#
_symmetry.space_group_name_H-M   'P 1'
#
loop_
_entity.id
_entity.type
_entity.pdbx_description
1 polymer ?
#
loop_
_entity_poly.entity_id
_entity_poly.type
_entity_poly.pdbx_seq_one_letter_code
_entity_poly.pdbx_strand_id
1 'polypeptide(L)'
;MNERGNLLLIVLAAMILLAILPVLLAHLFWPVKLVAQIIFVFVIYSTVRGFMGPGHLTIVISAVLIYFMVFKYFDIMLSLYIFQLMLGVQFLSVIIWGIGTRMR
;
A
#
# COMPACT_ATOMS: atom_id res chain seq x y z
N MET A 1 -4.26 -9.32 31.59
CA MET A 1 -4.50 -9.18 30.14
C MET A 1 -4.22 -10.53 29.49
N ASN A 2 -5.21 -11.12 28.80
CA ASN A 2 -5.07 -12.44 28.18
C ASN A 2 -3.97 -12.39 27.10
N GLU A 3 -3.06 -13.36 27.07
CA GLU A 3 -1.94 -13.45 26.12
C GLU A 3 -2.37 -13.23 24.65
N ARG A 4 -3.62 -13.62 24.35
CA ARG A 4 -4.27 -13.48 23.03
C ARG A 4 -4.66 -12.03 22.67
N GLY A 5 -5.00 -11.20 23.66
CA GLY A 5 -5.25 -9.77 23.47
C GLY A 5 -3.96 -8.99 23.19
N ASN A 6 -2.86 -9.42 23.81
CA ASN A 6 -1.52 -8.91 23.48
C ASN A 6 -1.13 -9.28 22.05
N LEU A 7 -1.46 -10.49 21.59
CA LEU A 7 -1.12 -10.95 20.24
C LEU A 7 -1.81 -10.11 19.14
N LEU A 8 -3.10 -9.78 19.31
CA LEU A 8 -3.82 -8.86 18.40
C LEU A 8 -3.23 -7.45 18.38
N LEU A 9 -2.87 -6.91 19.55
CA LEU A 9 -2.21 -5.61 19.66
C LEU A 9 -0.83 -5.60 18.98
N ILE A 10 -0.06 -6.68 19.14
CA ILE A 10 1.25 -6.84 18.49
C ILE A 10 1.10 -6.91 16.97
N VAL A 11 0.12 -7.65 16.46
CA VAL A 11 -0.13 -7.74 15.00
C VAL A 11 -0.53 -6.38 14.44
N LEU A 12 -1.45 -5.66 15.09
CA LEU A 12 -1.83 -4.30 14.68
C LEU A 12 -0.65 -3.32 14.70
N ALA A 13 0.17 -3.37 15.76
CA ALA A 13 1.38 -2.55 15.85
C ALA A 13 2.39 -2.90 14.75
N ALA A 14 2.59 -4.18 14.46
CA ALA A 14 3.46 -4.64 13.38
C ALA A 14 2.94 -4.19 12.00
N MET A 15 1.63 -4.18 11.78
CA MET A 15 1.02 -3.67 10.54
C MET A 15 1.27 -2.19 10.33
N ILE A 16 1.08 -1.38 11.38
CA ILE A 16 1.33 0.05 11.33
C ILE A 16 2.83 0.32 11.08
N LEU A 17 3.71 -0.39 11.79
CA LEU A 17 5.16 -0.27 11.60
C LEU A 17 5.57 -0.63 10.17
N LEU A 18 5.06 -1.73 9.63
CA LEU A 18 5.34 -2.17 8.25
C LEU A 18 4.77 -1.22 7.20
N ALA A 19 3.65 -0.56 7.46
CA ALA A 19 3.09 0.43 6.53
C ALA A 19 3.91 1.74 6.49
N ILE A 20 4.53 2.11 7.62
CA ILE A 20 5.32 3.33 7.76
C ILE A 20 6.78 3.11 7.29
N LEU A 21 7.33 1.91 7.48
CA LEU A 21 8.73 1.60 7.18
C LEU A 21 9.16 1.98 5.75
N PRO A 22 8.39 1.69 4.68
CA PRO A 22 8.78 2.05 3.31
C PRO A 22 8.74 3.56 3.06
N VAL A 23 7.84 4.27 3.73
CA VAL A 23 7.76 5.75 3.67
C VAL A 23 8.98 6.38 4.34
N LEU A 24 9.42 5.83 5.48
CA LEU A 24 10.65 6.26 6.15
C LEU A 24 11.89 5.96 5.29
N LEU A 25 11.98 4.76 4.70
CA LEU A 25 13.08 4.38 3.81
C LEU A 25 13.14 5.28 2.56
N ALA A 26 11.99 5.63 1.97
CA ALA A 26 11.93 6.53 0.83
C ALA A 26 12.34 7.98 1.18
N HIS A 27 12.15 8.42 2.42
CA HIS A 27 12.65 9.71 2.89
C HIS A 27 14.15 9.70 3.16
N LEU A 28 14.68 8.61 3.71
CA LEU A 28 16.10 8.47 4.06
C LEU A 28 16.98 8.21 2.83
N PHE A 29 16.45 7.49 1.84
CA PHE A 29 17.19 7.09 0.64
C PHE A 29 16.53 7.64 -0.63
N TRP A 30 17.08 8.74 -1.15
CA TRP A 30 16.62 9.35 -2.39
C TRP A 30 16.56 8.38 -3.60
N PRO A 31 17.51 7.43 -3.79
CA PRO A 31 17.40 6.44 -4.87
C PRO A 31 16.18 5.54 -4.75
N VAL A 32 15.78 5.17 -3.52
CA VAL A 32 14.61 4.32 -3.26
C VAL A 32 13.33 5.04 -3.64
N LYS A 33 13.24 6.35 -3.33
CA LYS A 33 12.11 7.19 -3.74
C LYS A 33 11.95 7.22 -5.26
N LEU A 34 13.03 7.44 -6.00
CA LEU A 34 12.98 7.47 -7.47
C LEU A 34 12.53 6.14 -8.06
N VAL A 35 13.10 5.02 -7.57
CA VAL A 35 12.71 3.69 -8.05
C VAL A 35 11.23 3.43 -7.77
N ALA A 36 10.75 3.73 -6.57
CA ALA A 36 9.33 3.58 -6.22
C ALA A 36 8.42 4.46 -7.08
N GLN A 37 8.81 5.70 -7.37
CA GLN A 37 8.05 6.59 -8.26
C GLN A 37 7.96 6.02 -9.68
N ILE A 38 9.07 5.51 -10.23
CA ILE A 38 9.08 4.88 -11.55
C ILE A 38 8.13 3.67 -11.56
N ILE A 39 8.20 2.80 -10.56
CA ILE A 39 7.29 1.64 -10.44
C ILE A 39 5.83 2.10 -10.41
N PHE A 40 5.49 3.11 -9.60
CA PHE A 40 4.11 3.60 -9.51
C PHE A 40 3.60 4.23 -10.81
N VAL A 41 4.45 4.92 -11.57
CA VAL A 41 4.09 5.41 -12.90
C VAL A 41 3.62 4.26 -13.79
N PHE A 42 4.39 3.16 -13.83
CA PHE A 42 4.03 1.98 -14.61
C PHE A 42 2.76 1.29 -14.10
N VAL A 43 2.62 1.14 -12.78
CA VAL A 43 1.44 0.52 -12.17
C VAL A 43 0.17 1.32 -12.48
N ILE A 44 0.20 2.65 -12.31
CA ILE A 44 -0.96 3.50 -12.59
C ILE A 44 -1.31 3.46 -14.07
N TYR A 45 -0.32 3.62 -14.96
CA TYR A 45 -0.57 3.61 -16.40
C TYR A 45 -1.13 2.27 -16.90
N SER A 46 -0.54 1.15 -16.46
CA SER A 46 -1.02 -0.19 -16.83
C SER A 46 -2.42 -0.47 -16.28
N THR A 47 -2.72 -0.02 -15.05
CA THR A 47 -4.04 -0.16 -14.44
C THR A 47 -5.10 0.64 -15.19
N VAL A 48 -4.86 1.93 -15.45
CA VAL A 48 -5.80 2.79 -16.18
C VAL A 48 -6.01 2.27 -17.60
N ARG A 49 -4.94 1.84 -18.28
CA ARG A 49 -5.05 1.21 -19.60
C ARG A 49 -5.79 -0.12 -19.56
N GLY A 50 -5.64 -0.91 -18.50
CA GLY A 50 -6.38 -2.15 -18.30
C GLY A 50 -7.89 -1.93 -18.18
N PHE A 51 -8.32 -0.85 -17.52
CA PHE A 51 -9.74 -0.53 -17.36
C PHE A 51 -10.36 0.21 -18.54
N MET A 52 -9.62 1.15 -19.15
CA MET A 52 -10.17 2.05 -20.19
C MET A 52 -9.81 1.65 -21.62
N GLY A 53 -8.87 0.74 -21.80
CA GLY A 53 -8.33 0.40 -23.11
C GLY A 53 -7.38 1.47 -23.69
N PRO A 54 -6.91 1.27 -24.93
CA PRO A 54 -6.04 2.23 -25.61
C PRO A 54 -6.82 3.44 -26.14
N GLY A 55 -6.34 4.64 -25.85
CA GLY A 55 -6.93 5.88 -26.37
C GLY A 55 -6.27 7.14 -25.80
N HIS A 56 -6.53 8.29 -26.42
CA HIS A 56 -5.97 9.58 -25.97
C HIS A 56 -6.47 9.97 -24.57
N LEU A 57 -7.73 9.67 -24.24
CA LEU A 57 -8.29 9.91 -22.91
C LEU A 57 -7.57 9.11 -21.82
N THR A 58 -7.22 7.85 -22.10
CA THR A 58 -6.44 6.99 -21.17
C THR A 58 -5.12 7.63 -20.80
N ILE A 59 -4.42 8.24 -21.76
CA ILE A 59 -3.14 8.92 -21.53
C ILE A 59 -3.34 10.15 -20.64
N VAL A 60 -4.34 10.98 -20.94
CA VAL A 60 -4.65 12.18 -20.15
C VAL A 60 -4.99 11.83 -18.71
N ILE A 61 -5.88 10.85 -18.51
CA ILE A 61 -6.29 10.41 -17.17
C ILE A 61 -5.11 9.79 -16.41
N SER A 62 -4.31 8.96 -17.08
CA SER A 62 -3.10 8.39 -16.47
C SER A 62 -2.13 9.47 -16.04
N ALA A 63 -1.88 10.49 -16.88
CA ALA A 63 -0.98 11.59 -16.56
C ALA A 63 -1.45 12.40 -15.34
N VAL A 64 -2.76 12.69 -15.26
CA VAL A 64 -3.36 13.37 -14.11
C VAL A 64 -3.20 12.53 -12.83
N LEU A 65 -3.52 11.24 -12.88
CA LEU A 65 -3.39 10.35 -11.72
C LEU A 65 -1.93 10.19 -11.29
N ILE A 66 -1.00 10.04 -12.24
CA ILE A 66 0.44 9.99 -11.96
C ILE A 66 0.88 11.27 -11.25
N TYR A 67 0.48 12.45 -11.73
CA TYR A 67 0.83 13.71 -11.09
C TYR A 67 0.36 13.77 -9.64
N PHE A 68 -0.92 13.46 -9.39
CA PHE A 68 -1.47 13.53 -8.05
C PHE A 68 -0.92 12.45 -7.11
N MET A 69 -0.82 11.20 -7.58
CA MET A 69 -0.51 10.05 -6.72
C MET A 69 1.00 9.81 -6.56
N VAL A 70 1.82 10.14 -7.57
CA VAL A 70 3.26 9.86 -7.55
C VAL A 70 4.10 11.08 -7.19
N PHE A 71 3.67 12.29 -7.56
CA PHE A 71 4.44 13.51 -7.32
C PHE A 71 3.89 14.36 -6.18
N LYS A 72 2.57 14.57 -6.14
CA LYS A 72 1.95 15.43 -5.11
C LYS A 72 1.72 14.71 -3.78
N TYR A 73 1.19 13.50 -3.81
CA TYR A 73 0.79 12.73 -2.62
C TYR A 73 1.53 11.39 -2.51
N PHE A 74 2.82 11.38 -2.86
CA PHE A 74 3.65 10.16 -2.91
C PHE A 74 3.63 9.36 -1.61
N ASP A 75 3.78 10.02 -0.46
CA ASP A 75 3.91 9.34 0.83
C ASP A 75 2.62 8.63 1.23
N ILE A 76 1.48 9.28 0.96
CA ILE A 76 0.15 8.72 1.17
C ILE A 76 -0.05 7.52 0.25
N MET A 77 0.30 7.66 -1.03
CA MET A 77 0.14 6.58 -2.00
C MET A 77 1.02 5.37 -1.68
N LEU A 78 2.27 5.60 -1.29
CA LEU A 78 3.19 4.55 -0.89
C LEU A 78 2.66 3.81 0.35
N SER A 79 2.18 4.53 1.37
CA SER A 79 1.59 3.91 2.56
C SER A 79 0.35 3.08 2.22
N LEU A 80 -0.57 3.62 1.43
CA LEU A 80 -1.79 2.92 1.01
C LEU A 80 -1.49 1.70 0.15
N TYR A 81 -0.50 1.78 -0.74
CA TYR A 81 -0.08 0.66 -1.58
C TYR A 81 0.51 -0.48 -0.74
N ILE A 82 1.35 -0.15 0.24
CA ILE A 82 1.89 -1.14 1.17
C ILE A 82 0.77 -1.75 2.00
N PHE A 83 -0.16 -0.94 2.50
CA PHE A 83 -1.33 -1.44 3.19
C PHE A 83 -2.15 -2.42 2.32
N GLN A 84 -2.39 -2.08 1.06
CA GLN A 84 -3.04 -2.97 0.09
C GLN A 84 -2.28 -4.29 -0.11
N LEU A 85 -0.94 -4.26 -0.19
CA LEU A 85 -0.13 -5.48 -0.26
C LEU A 85 -0.29 -6.32 1.01
N MET A 86 -0.31 -5.70 2.19
CA MET A 86 -0.54 -6.43 3.45
C MET A 86 -1.91 -7.10 3.49
N LEU A 87 -2.95 -6.42 2.99
CA LEU A 87 -4.28 -7.01 2.83
C LEU A 87 -4.26 -8.19 1.86
N GLY A 88 -3.55 -8.06 0.73
CA GLY A 88 -3.41 -9.10 -0.29
C GLY A 88 -2.65 -10.34 0.19
N VAL A 89 -1.65 -10.18 1.07
CA VAL A 89 -0.88 -11.26 1.71
C VAL A 89 -1.66 -11.93 2.86
N GLN A 90 -2.95 -11.62 3.00
CA GLN A 90 -3.83 -12.17 4.03
C GLN A 90 -3.37 -11.91 5.47
N PHE A 91 -2.72 -10.78 5.76
CA PHE A 91 -2.52 -10.37 7.16
C PHE A 91 -3.86 -10.27 7.93
N LEU A 92 -4.95 -9.95 7.22
CA LEU A 92 -6.32 -10.02 7.75
C LEU A 92 -6.73 -11.44 8.18
N SER A 93 -6.22 -12.50 7.55
CA SER A 93 -6.50 -13.89 7.95
C SER A 93 -5.95 -14.18 9.35
N VAL A 94 -4.80 -13.61 9.72
CA VAL A 94 -4.27 -13.70 11.10
C VAL A 94 -5.19 -12.98 12.10
N ILE A 95 -5.75 -11.83 11.71
CA ILE A 95 -6.73 -11.09 12.52
C ILE A 95 -8.03 -11.89 12.65
N ILE A 96 -8.56 -12.45 11.55
CA ILE A 96 -9.78 -13.26 11.52
C ILE A 96 -9.58 -14.57 12.30
N TRP A 97 -8.41 -15.20 12.26
CA TRP A 97 -8.06 -16.35 13.10
C TRP A 97 -8.02 -15.96 14.58
N GLY A 98 -7.40 -14.81 14.90
CA GLY A 98 -7.35 -14.27 16.27
C GLY A 98 -8.73 -13.87 16.82
N ILE A 99 -9.69 -13.49 15.96
CA ILE A 99 -11.08 -13.18 16.31
C ILE A 99 -11.94 -14.46 16.33
N GLY A 100 -11.80 -15.35 15.36
CA GLY A 100 -12.58 -16.59 15.21
C GLY A 100 -12.32 -17.62 16.32
N THR A 101 -11.12 -17.61 16.90
CA THR A 101 -10.79 -18.37 18.12
C THR A 101 -11.42 -17.81 19.40
N ARG A 102 -12.16 -16.69 19.35
CA ARG A 102 -13.03 -16.20 20.45
C ARG A 102 -14.48 -16.70 20.38
N MET A 103 -14.88 -17.40 19.30
CA MET A 103 -16.23 -17.98 19.19
C MET A 103 -16.27 -19.49 19.53
N ARG A 104 -15.37 -19.94 20.40
CA ARG A 104 -15.49 -21.18 21.18
C ARG A 104 -14.91 -20.96 22.56
#